data_AF-A0A7S0FWI0-F1
#
_entry.id   AF-A0A7S0FWI0-F1
#
_cell.length_a   1.000
_cell.length_b   1.000
_cell.length_c   1.000
_cell.angle_alpha   90.00
_cell.angle_beta   90.00
_cell.angle_gamma   90.00
#
_symmetry.space_group_name_H-M   'P 1'
#
loop_
_entity.id
_entity.type
_entity.pdbx_description
1 polymer ?
#
loop_
_entity_poly.entity_id
_entity_poly.type
_entity_poly.pdbx_seq_one_letter_code
_entity_poly.pdbx_strand_id
1 'polypeptide(L)'
;ARKYRLDNSLLQHSGPGLVWRLSKDLNDVAGEGQFAAWEDVFEGIDEGDGWVRVDDRYLPSHADGLQVLVPLEPDKVARKYRLDNSLLQHSGPGLVWRLSKDLNDVAGEGQFAAWEDVFEGIDEGDGWVRVDDRYLPSHADGLQVLVPLEPDKVARKYRLD
;
A
#
# COMPACT_ATOMS: atom_id res chain seq x y z
N ALA A 1 9.71 5.23 -11.52
CA ALA A 1 9.33 3.80 -11.49
C ALA A 1 8.89 3.45 -10.07
N ARG A 2 7.99 2.48 -9.91
CA ARG A 2 7.56 1.92 -8.62
C ARG A 2 7.68 0.40 -8.67
N LYS A 3 7.69 -0.26 -7.52
CA LYS A 3 7.72 -1.73 -7.48
C LYS A 3 6.33 -2.30 -7.71
N TYR A 4 6.25 -3.38 -8.46
CA TYR A 4 5.02 -4.14 -8.69
C TYR A 4 5.29 -5.60 -8.41
N ARG A 5 4.31 -6.27 -7.79
CA ARG A 5 4.25 -7.72 -7.67
C ARG A 5 3.27 -8.27 -8.69
N LEU A 6 3.68 -9.30 -9.43
CA LEU A 6 2.79 -10.03 -10.32
C LEU A 6 1.98 -11.05 -9.52
N ASP A 7 0.71 -10.74 -9.25
CA ASP A 7 -0.17 -11.47 -8.33
C ASP A 7 -1.22 -12.29 -9.11
N ASN A 8 -1.34 -13.57 -8.79
CA ASN A 8 -2.30 -14.48 -9.42
C ASN A 8 -3.51 -14.79 -8.53
N SER A 9 -3.63 -14.17 -7.35
CA SER A 9 -4.66 -14.52 -6.37
C SER A 9 -6.09 -14.33 -6.89
N LEU A 10 -6.32 -13.30 -7.71
CA LEU A 10 -7.63 -13.01 -8.32
C LEU A 10 -7.87 -13.79 -9.61
N LEU A 11 -6.87 -13.85 -10.49
CA LEU A 11 -6.99 -14.49 -11.80
C LEU A 11 -7.04 -16.03 -11.69
N GLN A 12 -6.37 -16.60 -10.68
CA GLN A 12 -6.29 -18.04 -10.44
C GLN A 12 -5.86 -18.86 -11.67
N HIS A 13 -5.00 -18.29 -12.51
CA HIS A 13 -4.54 -18.92 -13.73
C HIS A 13 -3.58 -20.08 -13.42
N SER A 14 -3.68 -21.21 -14.14
CA SER A 14 -2.89 -22.42 -13.87
C SER A 14 -1.47 -22.39 -14.44
N GLY A 15 -1.19 -21.50 -15.39
CA GLY A 15 0.16 -21.30 -15.95
C GLY A 15 1.13 -20.67 -14.95
N PRO A 16 2.45 -20.64 -15.26
CA PRO A 16 3.48 -20.18 -14.33
C PRO A 16 3.62 -18.64 -14.20
N GLY A 17 2.94 -17.87 -15.07
CA GLY A 17 3.09 -16.41 -15.10
C GLY A 17 2.41 -15.76 -16.31
N LEU A 18 2.78 -14.50 -16.57
CA LEU A 18 2.34 -13.74 -17.74
C LEU A 18 3.49 -13.50 -18.72
N VAL A 19 3.24 -13.81 -20.00
CA VAL A 19 4.19 -13.55 -21.09
C VAL A 19 4.45 -12.05 -21.20
N TRP A 20 5.70 -11.65 -21.36
CA TRP A 20 6.03 -10.24 -21.62
C TRP A 20 5.42 -9.78 -22.94
N ARG A 21 5.07 -8.50 -23.05
CA ARG A 21 4.71 -7.87 -24.33
C ARG A 21 5.84 -6.98 -24.84
N LEU A 22 6.06 -6.99 -26.14
CA LEU A 22 7.06 -6.16 -26.82
C LEU A 22 6.52 -4.75 -27.11
N SER A 23 5.20 -4.58 -27.09
CA SER A 23 4.50 -3.30 -27.15
C SER A 23 3.23 -3.35 -26.29
N LYS A 24 2.46 -2.26 -26.26
CA LYS A 24 1.18 -2.17 -25.53
C LYS A 24 0.03 -2.84 -26.30
N ASP A 25 0.28 -4.04 -26.79
CA ASP A 25 -0.69 -4.90 -27.49
C ASP A 25 -0.69 -6.28 -26.83
N LEU A 26 -1.88 -6.79 -26.50
CA LEU A 26 -2.03 -8.11 -25.87
C LEU A 26 -1.58 -9.26 -26.76
N ASN A 27 -1.49 -9.07 -28.08
CA ASN A 27 -1.05 -10.09 -29.03
C ASN A 27 0.45 -10.00 -29.35
N ASP A 28 1.12 -8.89 -29.01
CA ASP A 28 2.55 -8.69 -29.27
C ASP A 28 3.41 -9.33 -28.18
N VAL A 29 3.32 -10.66 -28.11
CA VAL A 29 3.94 -11.48 -27.08
C VAL A 29 5.43 -11.71 -27.35
N ALA A 30 6.21 -11.70 -26.27
CA ALA A 30 7.59 -12.16 -26.29
C ALA A 30 7.67 -13.68 -26.57
N GLY A 31 8.84 -14.14 -27.04
CA GLY A 31 9.06 -15.53 -27.43
C GLY A 31 8.91 -16.54 -26.30
N GLU A 32 9.00 -17.83 -26.64
CA GLU A 32 8.85 -18.94 -25.70
C GLU A 32 9.77 -18.79 -24.47
N GLY A 33 9.21 -19.04 -23.28
CA GLY A 33 9.92 -18.91 -22.01
C GLY A 33 10.11 -17.46 -21.52
N GLN A 34 9.68 -16.44 -22.28
CA GLN A 34 9.80 -15.04 -21.87
C GLN A 34 8.53 -14.57 -21.16
N PHE A 35 8.36 -15.01 -19.92
CA PHE A 35 7.28 -14.59 -19.04
C PHE A 35 7.83 -14.05 -17.71
N ALA A 36 7.06 -13.19 -17.07
CA ALA A 36 7.20 -12.85 -15.66
C ALA A 36 6.48 -13.93 -14.84
N ALA A 37 7.15 -14.52 -13.87
CA ALA A 37 6.54 -15.54 -13.02
C ALA A 37 5.61 -14.88 -11.99
N TRP A 38 4.61 -15.63 -11.53
CA TRP A 38 3.81 -15.18 -10.39
C TRP A 38 4.70 -14.94 -9.17
N GLU A 39 4.32 -13.96 -8.35
CA GLU A 39 5.05 -13.40 -7.21
C GLU A 39 6.35 -12.66 -7.55
N ASP A 40 6.78 -12.61 -8.82
CA ASP A 40 7.93 -11.79 -9.19
C ASP A 40 7.66 -10.31 -8.89
N VAL A 41 8.72 -9.62 -8.50
CA VAL A 41 8.71 -8.19 -8.19
C VAL A 41 9.60 -7.44 -9.15
N PHE A 42 9.05 -6.41 -9.79
CA PHE A 42 9.75 -5.59 -10.79
C PHE A 42 9.61 -4.11 -10.50
N GLU A 43 10.59 -3.31 -10.94
CA GLU A 43 10.44 -1.86 -10.99
C GLU A 43 9.86 -1.45 -12.36
N GLY A 44 8.67 -0.87 -12.34
CA GLY A 44 7.95 -0.49 -13.54
C GLY A 44 7.41 0.94 -13.50
N ILE A 45 6.98 1.43 -14.65
CA ILE A 45 6.29 2.72 -14.79
C ILE A 45 4.85 2.42 -15.22
N ASP A 46 3.90 2.76 -14.35
CA ASP A 46 2.51 2.90 -14.76
C ASP A 46 2.40 4.07 -15.72
N GLU A 47 1.89 3.84 -16.92
CA GLU A 47 1.59 4.91 -17.86
C GLU A 47 0.12 5.33 -17.79
N GLY A 48 -0.66 4.75 -16.87
CA GLY A 48 -2.06 5.10 -16.62
C GLY A 48 -3.02 4.62 -17.72
N ASP A 49 -2.54 3.79 -18.64
CA ASP A 49 -3.27 3.28 -19.81
C ASP A 49 -3.52 1.77 -19.74
N GLY A 50 -3.37 1.19 -18.55
CA GLY A 50 -3.53 -0.25 -18.34
C GLY A 50 -2.25 -1.05 -18.58
N TRP A 51 -1.12 -0.40 -18.84
CA TRP A 51 0.18 -1.05 -19.01
C TRP A 51 1.21 -0.54 -18.01
N VAL A 52 2.05 -1.47 -17.57
CA VAL A 52 3.25 -1.16 -16.80
C VAL A 52 4.46 -1.51 -17.66
N ARG A 53 5.30 -0.51 -17.92
CA ARG A 53 6.57 -0.70 -18.61
C ARG A 53 7.66 -1.10 -17.61
N VAL A 54 8.31 -2.22 -17.85
CA VAL A 54 9.47 -2.72 -17.09
C VAL A 54 10.64 -2.82 -18.07
N ASP A 55 11.67 -2.00 -17.87
CA ASP A 55 12.76 -1.81 -18.84
C ASP A 55 12.23 -1.55 -20.27
N ASP A 56 12.50 -2.45 -21.21
CA ASP A 56 12.09 -2.38 -22.62
C ASP A 56 10.84 -3.21 -22.95
N ARG A 57 10.14 -3.73 -21.93
CA ARG A 57 8.98 -4.63 -22.07
C ARG A 57 7.76 -4.11 -21.32
N TYR A 58 6.62 -4.72 -21.61
CA TYR A 58 5.33 -4.34 -21.04
C TYR A 58 4.63 -5.54 -20.41
N LEU A 59 3.97 -5.29 -19.28
CA LEU A 59 2.98 -6.20 -18.71
C LEU A 59 1.66 -5.44 -18.54
N PRO A 60 0.51 -6.09 -18.80
CA PRO A 60 -0.79 -5.47 -18.57
C PRO A 60 -1.04 -5.37 -17.06
N SER A 61 -1.64 -4.26 -16.61
CA SER A 61 -2.03 -4.11 -15.21
C SER A 61 -3.20 -5.03 -14.85
N HIS A 62 -4.03 -5.40 -15.83
CA HIS A 62 -5.16 -6.30 -15.69
C HIS A 62 -5.14 -7.41 -16.75
N ALA A 63 -5.53 -8.62 -16.36
CA ALA A 63 -5.80 -9.73 -17.26
C ALA A 63 -7.25 -10.20 -17.02
N ASP A 64 -8.03 -10.37 -18.09
CA ASP A 64 -9.47 -10.68 -18.02
C ASP A 64 -10.26 -9.72 -17.10
N GLY A 65 -9.84 -8.45 -17.05
CA GLY A 65 -10.45 -7.41 -16.19
C GLY A 65 -10.04 -7.49 -14.72
N LEU A 66 -9.24 -8.47 -14.31
CA LEU A 66 -8.75 -8.65 -12.94
C LEU A 66 -7.33 -8.10 -12.81
N GLN A 67 -7.07 -7.37 -11.71
CA GLN A 67 -5.74 -6.81 -11.46
C GLN A 67 -4.72 -7.93 -11.21
N VAL A 68 -3.61 -7.88 -11.96
CA VAL A 68 -2.50 -8.84 -11.86
C VAL A 68 -1.18 -8.16 -11.49
N LEU A 69 -1.02 -6.86 -11.77
CA LEU A 69 0.12 -6.09 -11.25
C LEU A 69 -0.30 -5.28 -10.04
N VAL A 70 0.13 -5.73 -8.88
CA VAL A 70 -0.13 -5.05 -7.61
C VAL A 70 1.03 -4.11 -7.32
N PRO A 71 0.83 -2.78 -7.30
CA PRO A 71 1.87 -1.86 -6.91
C PRO A 71 2.27 -2.15 -5.46
N LEU A 72 3.54 -2.46 -5.25
CA LEU A 72 4.13 -2.52 -3.92
C LEU A 72 4.45 -1.10 -3.51
N GLU A 73 3.57 -0.53 -2.69
CA GLU A 73 3.84 0.72 -2.00
C GLU A 73 4.52 0.36 -0.67
N PRO A 74 5.87 0.41 -0.57
CA PRO A 74 6.58 0.01 0.65
C PRO A 74 6.15 0.84 1.87
N ASP A 75 5.59 2.04 1.63
CA ASP A 75 5.06 2.91 2.66
C ASP A 75 3.65 2.51 3.12
N LYS A 76 2.88 1.79 2.28
CA LYS A 76 1.56 1.26 2.63
C LYS A 76 1.60 -0.16 3.23
N VAL A 77 2.72 -0.51 3.86
CA VAL A 77 2.79 -1.71 4.70
C VAL A 77 2.20 -1.37 6.06
N ALA A 78 1.42 -2.31 6.59
CA ALA A 78 0.84 -2.19 7.91
C ALA A 78 1.97 -2.09 8.95
N ARG A 79 1.91 -1.08 9.81
CA ARG A 79 2.89 -0.82 10.87
C ARG A 79 2.17 -0.45 12.17
N LYS A 80 2.85 -0.60 13.30
CA LYS A 80 2.29 -0.22 14.59
C LYS A 80 2.34 1.29 14.75
N TYR A 81 1.24 1.88 15.19
CA TYR A 81 1.12 3.28 15.58
C TYR A 81 0.71 3.37 17.02
N ARG A 82 1.23 4.37 17.73
CA ARG A 82 0.71 4.83 19.01
C ARG A 82 -0.07 6.11 18.81
N LEU A 83 -1.28 6.17 19.37
CA LEU A 83 -2.06 7.40 19.43
C LEU A 83 -1.53 8.27 20.58
N ASP A 84 -0.92 9.40 20.27
CA ASP A 84 -0.17 10.24 21.20
C ASP A 84 -0.86 11.59 21.38
N ASN A 85 -1.07 11.99 22.64
CA ASN A 85 -1.72 13.27 22.98
C ASN A 85 -0.73 14.31 23.52
N SER A 86 0.58 14.06 23.46
CA SER A 86 1.58 14.92 24.13
C SER A 86 1.63 16.33 23.52
N LEU A 87 1.39 16.43 22.21
CA LEU A 87 1.37 17.69 21.47
C LEU A 87 0.00 18.36 21.48
N LEU A 88 -1.07 17.59 21.21
CA LEU A 88 -2.44 18.13 21.11
C LEU A 88 -3.01 18.55 22.48
N GLN A 89 -2.61 17.87 23.56
CA GLN A 89 -3.06 18.12 24.93
C GLN A 89 -4.59 18.18 25.08
N HIS A 90 -5.30 17.37 24.29
CA HIS A 90 -6.76 17.34 24.27
C HIS A 90 -7.30 16.71 25.57
N SER A 91 -8.36 17.26 26.15
CA SER A 91 -8.93 16.78 27.42
C SER A 91 -9.83 15.56 27.30
N GLY A 92 -10.28 15.23 26.08
CA GLY A 92 -11.09 14.03 25.81
C GLY A 92 -10.29 12.74 25.93
N PRO A 93 -10.96 11.56 25.96
CA PRO A 93 -10.30 10.27 26.20
C PRO A 93 -9.51 9.72 25.00
N GLY A 94 -9.67 10.29 23.81
CA GLY A 94 -9.05 9.78 22.58
C GLY A 94 -9.51 10.49 21.32
N LEU A 95 -9.28 9.85 20.16
CA LEU A 95 -9.78 10.29 18.85
C LEU A 95 -10.86 9.37 18.33
N VAL A 96 -11.99 9.95 17.93
CA VAL A 96 -13.10 9.21 17.30
C VAL A 96 -12.63 8.59 15.99
N TRP A 97 -13.00 7.34 15.73
CA TRP A 97 -12.72 6.72 14.43
C TRP A 97 -13.45 7.45 13.31
N ARG A 98 -12.89 7.45 12.10
CA ARG A 98 -13.60 7.89 10.89
C ARG A 98 -13.99 6.71 10.02
N LEU A 99 -15.16 6.78 9.40
CA LEU A 99 -15.67 5.77 8.47
C LEU A 99 -15.14 5.98 7.04
N SER A 100 -14.66 7.19 6.74
CA SER A 100 -13.94 7.53 5.52
C SER A 100 -12.85 8.57 5.80
N LYS A 101 -12.12 8.99 4.76
CA LYS A 101 -11.07 10.03 4.85
C LYS A 101 -11.64 11.45 4.89
N ASP A 102 -12.69 11.65 5.68
CA ASP A 102 -13.35 12.92 5.97
C ASP A 102 -13.38 13.15 7.49
N LEU A 103 -12.97 14.34 7.93
CA LEU A 103 -12.94 14.71 9.35
C LEU A 103 -14.33 14.72 10.00
N ASN A 104 -15.40 14.84 9.22
CA ASN A 104 -16.78 14.87 9.71
C ASN A 104 -17.47 13.50 9.68
N ASP A 105 -16.92 12.53 8.95
CA ASP A 105 -17.49 11.19 8.83
C ASP A 105 -17.07 10.30 10.01
N VAL A 106 -17.58 10.66 11.19
CA VAL A 106 -17.23 10.06 12.48
C VAL A 106 -18.00 8.76 12.74
N ALA A 107 -17.33 7.80 13.37
CA ALA A 107 -17.98 6.66 13.97
C ALA A 107 -18.88 7.11 15.15
N GLY A 108 -19.88 6.30 15.49
CA GLY A 108 -20.87 6.61 16.53
C GLY A 108 -20.29 6.78 17.94
N GLU A 109 -21.16 7.12 18.89
CA GLU A 109 -20.77 7.35 20.29
C GLU A 109 -19.99 6.17 20.88
N GLY A 110 -18.90 6.48 21.60
CA GLY A 110 -18.01 5.48 22.20
C GLY A 110 -17.05 4.79 21.23
N GLN A 111 -17.12 5.07 19.92
CA GLN A 111 -16.20 4.50 18.92
C GLN A 111 -14.98 5.42 18.73
N PHE A 112 -14.05 5.38 19.69
CA PHE A 112 -12.78 6.12 19.62
C PHE A 112 -11.59 5.21 19.90
N ALA A 113 -10.43 5.57 19.39
CA ALA A 113 -9.15 5.06 19.85
C ALA A 113 -8.71 5.88 21.06
N ALA A 114 -8.38 5.23 22.17
CA ALA A 114 -7.93 5.92 23.37
C ALA A 114 -6.49 6.41 23.22
N TRP A 115 -6.13 7.49 23.92
CA TRP A 115 -4.74 7.90 23.98
C TRP A 115 -3.85 6.78 24.52
N GLU A 116 -2.63 6.72 24.01
CA GLU A 116 -1.64 5.65 24.20
C GLU A 116 -2.01 4.28 23.61
N ASP A 117 -3.18 4.12 22.96
CA ASP A 117 -3.51 2.89 22.24
C ASP A 117 -2.50 2.63 21.13
N VAL A 118 -2.19 1.35 20.95
CA VAL A 118 -1.32 0.86 19.88
C VAL A 118 -2.12 -0.04 18.95
N PHE A 119 -2.08 0.29 17.66
CA PHE A 119 -2.78 -0.47 16.61
C PHE A 119 -1.90 -0.63 15.38
N GLU A 120 -2.21 -1.65 14.59
CA GLU A 120 -1.58 -1.86 13.30
C GLU A 120 -2.39 -1.14 12.22
N GLY A 121 -1.74 -0.28 11.46
CA GLY A 121 -2.39 0.53 10.43
C GLY A 121 -1.51 0.76 9.23
N ILE A 122 -2.13 1.15 8.12
CA ILE A 122 -1.47 1.46 6.86
C ILE A 122 -1.48 2.97 6.68
N ASP A 123 -0.30 3.57 6.52
CA ASP A 123 -0.20 4.98 6.10
C ASP A 123 -0.70 5.09 4.66
N GLU A 124 -1.74 5.87 4.42
CA GLU A 124 -2.28 6.08 3.07
C GLU A 124 -1.46 7.13 2.30
N GLY A 125 -0.52 7.82 2.97
CA GLY A 125 0.35 8.85 2.37
C GLY A 125 -0.35 10.19 2.11
N ASP A 126 -1.61 10.32 2.53
CA ASP A 126 -2.47 11.50 2.35
C ASP A 126 -2.88 12.14 3.69
N GLY A 127 -2.15 11.81 4.75
CA GLY A 127 -2.42 12.29 6.11
C GLY A 127 -3.38 11.40 6.89
N TRP A 128 -3.81 10.26 6.34
CA TRP A 128 -4.65 9.28 7.02
C TRP A 128 -3.91 7.96 7.25
N VAL A 129 -4.24 7.32 8.37
CA VAL A 129 -3.87 5.92 8.64
C VAL A 129 -5.13 5.08 8.67
N ARG A 130 -5.16 4.03 7.84
CA ARG A 130 -6.23 3.04 7.82
C ARG A 130 -5.94 1.92 8.82
N VAL A 131 -6.88 1.63 9.71
CA VAL A 131 -6.84 0.54 10.68
C VAL A 131 -8.07 -0.32 10.43
N ASP A 132 -7.87 -1.54 9.95
CA ASP A 132 -8.94 -2.40 9.45
C ASP A 132 -9.84 -1.66 8.42
N ASP A 133 -11.11 -1.44 8.76
CA ASP A 133 -12.13 -0.76 7.95
C ASP A 133 -12.34 0.72 8.32
N ARG A 134 -11.50 1.26 9.20
CA ARG A 134 -11.63 2.61 9.77
C ARG A 134 -10.38 3.46 9.57
N TYR A 135 -10.51 4.75 9.83
CA TYR A 135 -9.45 5.73 9.59
C TYR A 135 -9.22 6.60 10.82
N LEU A 136 -7.95 6.93 11.06
CA LEU A 136 -7.55 8.01 11.96
C LEU A 136 -6.67 9.02 11.22
N PRO A 137 -6.83 10.31 11.50
CA PRO A 137 -5.94 11.31 10.93
C PRO A 137 -4.56 11.22 11.60
N SER A 138 -3.51 11.33 10.80
CA SER A 138 -2.13 11.41 11.30
C SER A 138 -1.86 12.67 12.13
N HIS A 139 -2.62 13.74 11.84
CA HIS A 139 -2.53 15.04 12.50
C HIS A 139 -3.92 15.55 12.88
N ALA A 140 -4.04 16.16 14.05
CA ALA A 140 -5.21 16.91 14.49
C ALA A 140 -4.78 18.34 14.80
N ASP A 141 -5.50 19.34 14.28
CA ASP A 141 -5.12 20.76 14.38
C ASP A 141 -3.67 21.07 13.95
N GLY A 142 -3.17 20.32 12.95
CA GLY A 142 -1.80 20.41 12.46
C GLY A 142 -0.73 19.77 13.35
N LEU A 143 -1.12 19.17 14.47
CA LEU A 143 -0.23 18.49 15.41
C LEU A 143 -0.27 16.98 15.20
N GLN A 144 0.89 16.34 15.17
CA GLN A 144 0.98 14.89 15.00
C GLN A 144 0.36 14.18 16.20
N VAL A 145 -0.55 13.25 15.92
CA VAL A 145 -1.23 12.42 16.92
C VAL A 145 -1.01 10.93 16.69
N LEU A 146 -0.62 10.50 15.50
CA LEU A 146 -0.20 9.12 15.23
C LEU A 146 1.31 9.02 15.10
N VAL A 147 1.94 8.34 16.05
CA VAL A 147 3.39 8.13 16.08
C VAL A 147 3.69 6.71 15.62
N PRO A 148 4.38 6.51 14.48
CA PRO A 148 4.79 5.17 14.06
C PRO A 148 5.79 4.59 15.06
N LEU A 149 5.47 3.41 15.58
CA LEU A 149 6.38 2.60 16.38
C LEU A 149 7.22 1.78 15.40
N GLU A 150 8.47 2.20 15.20
CA GLU A 150 9.36 1.51 14.27
C GLU A 150 9.54 0.04 14.68
N PRO A 151 9.35 -0.94 13.77
CA PRO A 151 10.04 -2.21 13.92
C PRO A 151 11.54 -1.93 13.67
N ASP A 152 12.36 -2.10 14.72
CA ASP A 152 13.82 -2.04 14.78
C ASP A 152 14.57 -1.56 13.51
N LYS A 153 15.18 -0.37 13.61
CA LYS A 153 16.20 0.17 12.70
C LYS A 153 17.55 -0.60 12.74
N VAL A 154 17.57 -1.94 12.83
CA VAL A 154 18.83 -2.69 13.01
C VAL A 154 19.32 -3.46 11.77
N ALA A 155 18.51 -3.69 10.72
CA ALA A 155 18.91 -4.60 9.62
C ALA A 155 19.14 -3.97 8.23
N ARG A 156 19.49 -2.68 8.11
CA ARG A 156 19.93 -2.08 6.81
C ARG A 156 21.23 -1.28 6.90
N LYS A 157 22.05 -1.54 7.92
CA LYS A 157 23.49 -1.25 7.87
C LYS A 157 24.19 -2.60 7.72
N TYR A 158 25.22 -2.68 6.87
CA TYR A 158 26.00 -3.86 6.48
C TYR A 158 25.46 -4.64 5.26
N ARG A 159 25.61 -4.03 4.07
CA ARG A 159 26.24 -4.75 2.94
C ARG A 159 27.13 -3.76 2.18
N LEU A 160 28.26 -3.45 2.79
CA LEU A 160 29.49 -3.16 2.06
C LEU A 160 30.27 -4.46 2.16
N ASP A 161 30.44 -5.13 1.04
CA ASP A 161 31.64 -5.88 0.62
C ASP A 161 31.42 -6.27 -0.86
#